data_AF-A0A699IVD3-F1
#
_entry.id   AF-A0A699IVD3-F1
#
_cell.length_a   1.000
_cell.length_b   1.000
_cell.length_c   1.000
_cell.angle_alpha   90.00
_cell.angle_beta   90.00
_cell.angle_gamma   90.00
#
_symmetry.space_group_name_H-M   'P 1'
#
loop_
_entity.id
_entity.type
_entity.pdbx_description
1 polymer ?
#
loop_
_entity_poly.entity_id
_entity_poly.type
_entity_poly.pdbx_seq_one_letter_code
_entity_poly.pdbx_strand_id
1 'polypeptide(L)'
;MLNKDNYVAWPSRIIRYARSRPNGEMIVDSIENGPYVRRMIATLGEPDLPVPVPESLHEQTDEELTKTGIKRMDADDQAIQTILLGLPEDVYAAVDSYETAKEIWERVRQMMKGSDIEEQEKKAKLFNE
;
A
#
# COMPACT_ATOMS: atom_id res chain seq x y z
N MET A 1 -0.41 19.94 3.89
CA MET A 1 -1.76 19.47 3.55
C MET A 1 -2.12 19.90 2.14
N LEU A 2 -2.75 19.04 1.35
CA LEU A 2 -3.22 19.44 0.02
C LEU A 2 -4.59 20.10 0.12
N ASN A 3 -4.79 21.18 -0.63
CA ASN A 3 -6.13 21.68 -0.95
C ASN A 3 -6.80 20.71 -1.93
N LYS A 4 -8.14 20.67 -1.90
CA LYS A 4 -8.93 19.82 -2.81
C LYS A 4 -8.59 20.04 -4.29
N ASP A 5 -8.23 21.26 -4.65
CA ASP A 5 -7.84 21.63 -6.02
C ASP A 5 -6.52 20.96 -6.50
N ASN A 6 -5.74 20.37 -5.60
CA ASN A 6 -4.49 19.67 -5.92
C ASN A 6 -4.63 18.13 -5.93
N TYR A 7 -5.86 17.59 -5.82
CA TYR A 7 -6.10 16.14 -5.81
C TYR A 7 -5.61 15.45 -7.10
N VAL A 8 -5.71 16.12 -8.26
CA VAL A 8 -5.22 15.60 -9.54
C VAL A 8 -3.71 15.34 -9.51
N ALA A 9 -2.94 16.16 -8.81
CA ALA A 9 -1.48 16.03 -8.72
C ALA A 9 -1.02 15.12 -7.56
N TRP A 10 -1.93 14.75 -6.66
CA TRP A 10 -1.58 14.03 -5.44
C TRP A 10 -0.89 12.68 -5.70
N PRO A 11 -1.42 11.77 -6.56
CA PRO A 11 -0.79 10.49 -6.79
C PRO A 11 0.66 10.63 -7.28
N SER A 12 0.88 11.56 -8.22
CA SER A 12 2.21 11.83 -8.78
C SER A 12 3.18 12.36 -7.72
N ARG A 13 2.71 13.19 -6.79
CA ARG A 13 3.54 13.72 -5.70
C ARG A 13 3.95 12.63 -4.71
N ILE A 14 3.03 11.74 -4.35
CA ILE A 14 3.31 10.60 -3.45
C ILE A 14 4.36 9.68 -4.05
N ILE A 15 4.16 9.24 -5.29
CA ILE A 15 5.12 8.33 -5.95
C ILE A 15 6.49 8.99 -6.11
N ARG A 16 6.54 10.27 -6.47
CA ARG A 16 7.81 11.01 -6.59
C ARG A 16 8.53 11.12 -5.24
N TYR A 17 7.78 11.35 -4.16
CA TYR A 17 8.35 11.37 -2.82
C TYR A 17 8.85 9.98 -2.40
N ALA A 18 8.04 8.94 -2.56
CA ALA A 18 8.41 7.55 -2.23
C ALA A 18 9.71 7.13 -2.93
N ARG A 19 9.85 7.38 -4.25
CA ARG A 19 11.07 7.06 -5.01
C ARG A 19 12.33 7.78 -4.51
N SER A 20 12.17 8.93 -3.86
CA SER A 20 13.30 9.70 -3.32
C SER A 20 13.82 9.19 -1.96
N ARG A 21 13.08 8.27 -1.32
CA ARG A 21 13.42 7.70 -0.01
C ARG A 21 14.37 6.50 -0.15
N PRO A 22 15.09 6.12 0.91
CA PRO A 22 15.74 4.82 0.99
C PRO A 22 14.72 3.70 0.71
N ASN A 23 15.12 2.66 -0.02
CA ASN A 23 14.22 1.59 -0.47
C ASN A 23 13.03 2.08 -1.33
N GLY A 24 13.14 3.25 -1.99
CA GLY A 24 12.03 3.89 -2.70
C GLY A 24 11.30 3.01 -3.72
N GLU A 25 11.99 2.12 -4.42
CA GLU A 25 11.34 1.14 -5.31
C GLU A 25 10.45 0.15 -4.54
N MET A 26 10.90 -0.33 -3.38
CA MET A 26 10.09 -1.22 -2.53
C MET A 26 8.88 -0.47 -1.96
N ILE A 27 9.05 0.79 -1.55
CA ILE A 27 7.96 1.62 -1.05
C ILE A 27 6.89 1.80 -2.14
N VAL A 28 7.30 2.11 -3.38
CA VAL A 28 6.37 2.22 -4.52
C VAL A 28 5.67 0.89 -4.78
N ASP A 29 6.40 -0.22 -4.76
CA ASP A 29 5.83 -1.55 -4.92
C ASP A 29 4.78 -1.87 -3.86
N SER A 30 5.02 -1.52 -2.59
CA SER A 30 4.05 -1.66 -1.49
C SER A 30 2.77 -0.84 -1.72
N ILE A 31 2.89 0.36 -2.28
CA ILE A 31 1.76 1.25 -2.60
C ILE A 31 0.93 0.68 -3.77
N GLU A 32 1.58 0.17 -4.81
CA GLU A 32 0.91 -0.24 -6.04
C GLU A 32 0.42 -1.69 -6.00
N ASN A 33 1.24 -2.60 -5.48
CA ASN A 33 1.01 -4.04 -5.55
C ASN A 33 0.52 -4.63 -4.23
N GLY A 34 0.84 -4.00 -3.10
CA GLY A 34 0.43 -4.41 -1.76
C GLY A 34 1.60 -4.84 -0.89
N PRO A 35 1.35 -5.13 0.39
CA PRO A 35 2.40 -5.42 1.35
C PRO A 35 3.13 -6.72 1.03
N TYR A 36 4.32 -6.87 1.60
CA TYR A 36 5.03 -8.13 1.56
C TYR A 36 4.23 -9.23 2.26
N VAL A 37 3.93 -10.30 1.51
CA VAL A 37 3.34 -11.51 2.07
C VAL A 37 4.48 -12.46 2.47
N ARG A 38 4.63 -12.69 3.77
CA ARG A 38 5.57 -13.69 4.29
C ARG A 38 5.21 -15.05 3.71
N ARG A 39 6.12 -15.67 2.96
CA ARG A 39 5.92 -16.99 2.37
C ARG A 39 6.22 -18.06 3.44
N MET A 40 5.33 -19.02 3.63
CA MET A 40 5.65 -20.22 4.41
C MET A 40 6.74 -21.01 3.69
N ILE A 41 7.83 -21.32 4.39
CA ILE A 41 8.85 -22.25 3.92
C ILE A 41 8.56 -23.60 4.59
N ALA A 42 8.39 -24.65 3.78
CA ALA A 42 8.42 -26.02 4.29
C ALA A 42 9.88 -26.47 4.36
N THR A 43 10.38 -26.81 5.54
CA THR A 43 11.61 -27.58 5.70
C THR A 43 11.36 -28.97 5.10
N LEU A 44 12.05 -29.28 4.00
CA LEU A 44 12.04 -30.63 3.44
C LEU A 44 12.89 -31.51 4.38
N GLY A 45 12.23 -32.38 5.15
CA GLY A 45 12.90 -33.38 5.98
C GLY A 45 13.80 -34.28 5.14
N GLU A 46 14.88 -34.78 5.76
CA GLU A 46 15.95 -35.57 5.12
C GLU A 46 15.44 -36.63 4.12
N PRO A 47 16.18 -36.88 3.02
CA PRO A 47 15.72 -37.69 1.88
C PRO A 47 15.59 -39.21 2.15
N ASP A 48 15.78 -39.70 3.38
CA ASP A 48 15.89 -41.14 3.67
C ASP A 48 14.57 -41.84 4.06
N LEU A 49 13.43 -41.13 4.08
CA LEU A 49 12.12 -41.75 4.28
C LEU A 49 11.36 -41.93 2.94
N PRO A 50 10.78 -43.13 2.66
CA PRO A 50 10.15 -43.45 1.37
C PRO A 50 8.83 -42.71 1.11
N VAL A 51 8.41 -41.81 2.01
CA VAL A 51 7.25 -40.94 1.84
C VAL A 51 7.67 -39.54 2.28
N PRO A 52 7.71 -38.54 1.37
CA PRO A 52 8.00 -37.17 1.75
C PRO A 52 6.79 -36.62 2.50
N VAL A 53 6.79 -36.74 3.83
CA VAL A 53 5.83 -36.07 4.70
C VAL A 53 6.40 -34.69 5.00
N PRO A 54 5.72 -33.59 4.66
CA PRO A 54 6.15 -32.26 5.11
C PRO A 54 6.04 -32.20 6.63
N GLU A 55 7.18 -32.14 7.32
CA GLU A 55 7.26 -32.33 8.78
C GLU A 55 6.76 -31.14 9.60
N SER A 56 6.76 -29.92 9.07
CA SER A 56 6.06 -28.80 9.73
C SER A 56 5.81 -27.63 8.77
N LEU A 57 4.65 -27.01 8.92
CA LEU A 57 4.32 -25.73 8.32
C LEU A 57 4.49 -24.68 9.42
N HIS A 58 5.67 -24.07 9.50
CA HIS A 58 5.94 -23.00 10.46
C HIS A 58 5.94 -21.65 9.75
N GLU A 59 5.25 -20.66 10.31
CA GLU A 59 5.38 -19.26 9.91
C GLU A 59 6.85 -18.88 10.12
N GLN A 60 7.60 -18.52 9.07
CA GLN A 60 9.04 -18.24 9.20
C GLN A 60 9.32 -17.47 10.49
N THR A 61 10.30 -17.85 11.30
CA THR A 61 10.61 -17.09 12.53
C THR A 61 11.40 -15.83 12.16
N ASP A 62 11.49 -14.83 13.04
CA ASP A 62 12.24 -13.59 12.73
C ASP A 62 13.75 -13.83 12.47
N GLU A 63 14.29 -14.93 12.99
CA GLU A 63 15.66 -15.38 12.70
C GLU A 63 15.86 -15.89 11.26
N GLU A 64 14.79 -16.35 10.59
CA GLU A 64 14.80 -16.78 9.18
C GLU A 64 14.38 -15.68 8.20
N LEU A 65 13.98 -14.50 8.69
CA LEU A 65 13.78 -13.35 7.82
C LEU A 65 15.12 -12.95 7.21
N THR A 66 15.29 -13.31 5.94
CA THR A 66 16.38 -12.78 5.12
C THR A 66 16.46 -11.26 5.30
N LYS A 67 17.67 -10.68 5.28
CA LYS A 67 17.85 -9.21 5.35
C LYS A 67 16.96 -8.43 4.38
N THR A 68 16.53 -9.08 3.29
CA THR A 68 15.58 -8.56 2.29
C THR A 68 14.14 -8.51 2.80
N GLY A 69 13.68 -9.51 3.57
CA GLY A 69 12.33 -9.55 4.16
C GLY A 69 12.13 -8.41 5.16
N ILE A 70 13.10 -8.20 6.06
CA ILE A 70 13.06 -7.09 7.04
C ILE A 70 13.00 -5.73 6.34
N LYS A 71 13.81 -5.53 5.29
CA LYS A 71 13.78 -4.29 4.49
C LYS A 71 12.44 -4.04 3.81
N ARG A 72 11.72 -5.12 3.46
CA ARG A 72 10.44 -5.00 2.77
C ARG A 72 9.32 -4.66 3.74
N MET A 73 9.32 -5.24 4.94
CA MET A 73 8.41 -4.85 6.03
C MET A 73 8.61 -3.36 6.40
N ASP A 74 9.87 -2.91 6.51
CA ASP A 74 10.18 -1.49 6.73
C ASP A 74 9.69 -0.60 5.57
N ALA A 75 9.78 -1.08 4.32
CA ALA A 75 9.23 -0.36 3.17
C ALA A 75 7.70 -0.30 3.18
N ASP A 76 7.01 -1.35 3.62
CA ASP A 76 5.55 -1.38 3.78
C ASP A 76 5.09 -0.34 4.81
N ASP A 77 5.75 -0.27 5.96
CA ASP A 77 5.47 0.74 6.99
C ASP A 77 5.73 2.16 6.47
N GLN A 78 6.85 2.35 5.76
CA GLN A 78 7.17 3.63 5.13
C GLN A 78 6.16 4.02 4.04
N ALA A 79 5.58 3.06 3.33
CA ALA A 79 4.56 3.29 2.32
C ALA A 79 3.27 3.82 2.94
N ILE A 80 2.80 3.20 4.04
CA ILE A 80 1.65 3.67 4.81
C ILE A 80 1.90 5.10 5.29
N GLN A 81 3.02 5.35 5.96
CA GLN A 81 3.37 6.68 6.45
C GLN A 81 3.45 7.73 5.34
N THR A 82 4.03 7.36 4.19
CA THR A 82 4.17 8.25 3.04
C THR A 82 2.81 8.67 2.48
N ILE A 83 1.86 7.74 2.38
CA ILE A 83 0.50 8.06 1.96
C ILE A 83 -0.18 8.96 2.99
N LEU A 84 -0.19 8.55 4.27
CA LEU A 84 -0.88 9.28 5.34
C LEU A 84 -0.36 10.72 5.51
N LEU A 85 0.96 10.95 5.42
CA LEU A 85 1.56 12.29 5.49
C LEU A 85 1.11 13.19 4.33
N GLY A 86 0.81 12.57 3.19
CA GLY A 86 0.28 13.26 2.04
C GLY A 86 -1.23 13.44 2.07
N LEU A 87 -1.98 12.86 3.01
CA LEU A 87 -3.43 13.01 3.04
C LEU A 87 -3.87 14.29 3.76
N PRO A 88 -4.94 14.94 3.27
CA PRO A 88 -5.69 15.91 4.06
C PRO A 88 -6.36 15.23 5.27
N GLU A 89 -6.51 15.98 6.36
CA GLU A 89 -7.08 15.47 7.62
C GLU A 89 -8.53 15.00 7.46
N ASP A 90 -9.32 15.63 6.58
CA ASP A 90 -10.70 15.23 6.27
C ASP A 90 -10.81 13.89 5.51
N VAL A 91 -9.70 13.42 4.91
CA VAL A 91 -9.63 12.10 4.25
C VAL A 91 -9.17 11.02 5.22
N TYR A 92 -8.39 11.37 6.24
CA TYR A 92 -7.82 10.40 7.19
C TYR A 92 -8.90 9.54 7.86
N ALA A 93 -9.98 10.15 8.35
CA ALA A 93 -11.09 9.43 8.98
C ALA A 93 -11.80 8.44 8.03
N ALA A 94 -11.71 8.64 6.72
CA ALA A 94 -12.31 7.74 5.73
C ALA A 94 -11.40 6.55 5.39
N VAL A 95 -10.14 6.57 5.84
CA VAL A 95 -9.15 5.53 5.55
C VAL A 95 -8.55 4.88 6.80
N ASP A 96 -9.03 5.24 8.00
CA ASP A 96 -8.49 4.79 9.29
C ASP A 96 -8.62 3.28 9.54
N SER A 97 -9.57 2.64 8.85
CA SER A 97 -9.88 1.22 8.94
C SER A 97 -9.10 0.34 7.96
N TYR A 98 -8.32 0.94 7.05
CA TYR A 98 -7.49 0.18 6.12
C TYR A 98 -6.08 0.01 6.67
N GLU A 99 -5.56 -1.21 6.58
CA GLU A 99 -4.31 -1.59 7.21
C GLU A 99 -3.12 -1.48 6.25
N THR A 100 -3.36 -1.58 4.94
CA THR A 100 -2.30 -1.63 3.94
C THR A 100 -2.17 -0.35 3.13
N ALA A 101 -0.94 -0.03 2.70
CA ALA A 101 -0.67 1.10 1.82
C ALA A 101 -1.53 1.06 0.54
N LYS A 102 -1.70 -0.12 -0.05
CA LYS A 102 -2.49 -0.32 -1.27
C LYS A 102 -3.97 -0.02 -1.08
N GLU A 103 -4.59 -0.52 -0.02
CA GLU A 103 -6.01 -0.28 0.24
C GLU A 103 -6.28 1.21 0.46
N ILE A 104 -5.45 1.86 1.28
CA ILE A 104 -5.53 3.32 1.51
C ILE A 104 -5.36 4.05 0.17
N TRP A 105 -4.35 3.69 -0.62
CA TRP A 105 -4.07 4.28 -1.93
C TRP A 105 -5.25 4.13 -2.92
N GLU A 106 -5.86 2.96 -3.00
CA GLU A 106 -7.01 2.70 -3.86
C GLU A 106 -8.25 3.46 -3.40
N ARG A 107 -8.54 3.45 -2.09
CA ARG A 107 -9.68 4.16 -1.52
C ARG A 107 -9.59 5.65 -1.80
N VAL A 108 -8.41 6.24 -1.59
CA VAL A 108 -8.15 7.66 -1.85
C VAL A 108 -8.33 7.98 -3.33
N ARG A 109 -7.78 7.16 -4.24
CA ARG A 109 -7.98 7.35 -5.69
C ARG A 109 -9.45 7.27 -6.10
N GLN A 110 -10.24 6.39 -5.48
CA GLN A 110 -11.68 6.31 -5.75
C GLN A 110 -12.42 7.55 -5.26
N MET A 111 -12.11 8.03 -4.05
CA MET A 111 -12.71 9.25 -3.50
C MET A 111 -12.44 10.46 -4.40
N MET A 112 -11.19 10.59 -4.88
CA MET A 112 -10.81 11.67 -5.80
C MET A 112 -11.58 11.61 -7.12
N LYS A 113 -11.76 10.42 -7.71
CA LYS A 113 -12.56 10.25 -8.94
C LYS A 113 -14.05 10.53 -8.75
N GLY A 114 -14.60 10.24 -7.57
CA GLY A 114 -16.01 10.48 -7.26
C GLY A 114 -16.35 11.96 -7.05
N SER A 115 -15.44 12.74 -6.46
CA SER A 115 -15.63 14.18 -6.26
C SER A 115 -15.71 14.96 -7.58
N ASP A 116 -14.93 14.59 -8.59
CA ASP A 116 -14.97 15.25 -9.90
C ASP A 116 -16.33 15.05 -10.60
N ILE A 117 -16.97 13.89 -10.43
CA ILE A 117 -18.26 13.57 -11.07
C ILE A 117 -19.39 14.40 -10.45
N GLU A 118 -19.50 14.46 -9.12
CA GLU A 118 -20.55 15.26 -8.46
C GLU A 118 -20.41 16.76 -8.74
N GLU A 119 -19.18 17.28 -8.83
CA GLU A 119 -18.94 18.71 -9.12
C GLU A 119 -19.28 19.05 -10.58
N GLN A 120 -18.94 18.18 -11.53
CA GLN A 120 -19.30 18.34 -12.94
C GLN A 120 -20.82 18.23 -13.15
N GLU A 121 -21.50 17.29 -12.48
CA GLU A 121 -22.96 17.18 -12.56
C GLU A 121 -23.69 18.41 -12.01
N LYS A 122 -23.19 18.99 -10.90
CA LYS A 122 -23.74 20.24 -10.35
C LYS A 122 -23.53 21.42 -11.31
N LYS A 123 -22.35 21.53 -11.93
CA LYS A 123 -22.08 22.56 -12.96
C LYS A 123 -22.95 22.36 -14.21
N ALA A 124 -23.13 21.11 -14.66
CA ALA A 124 -23.96 20.81 -15.82
C ALA A 124 -25.45 21.12 -15.57
N LYS A 125 -25.94 20.97 -14.34
CA LYS A 125 -27.31 21.36 -13.97
C LYS A 125 -27.51 22.87 -13.97
N LEU A 126 -26.52 23.64 -13.52
CA LEU A 126 -26.55 25.12 -13.52
C LEU A 126 -26.46 25.74 -14.92
N PHE A 127 -25.90 25.04 -15.91
CA PHE A 127 -25.79 25.53 -17.28
C PHE A 127 -27.02 25.22 -18.16
N ASN A 128 -27.95 24.39 -17.66
CA ASN A 128 -29.18 24.01 -18.36
C ASN A 128 -30.44 24.74 -17.82
N GLU A 129 -30.25 25.76 -16.98
CA GLU A 129 -31.28 26.70 -16.51
C GLU A 129 -31.05 28.08 -17.13
#